data_AF-A0AAQ3JTZ6-F1
#
_entry.id   AF-A0AAQ3JTZ6-F1
#
_cell.length_a   1.000
_cell.length_b   1.000
_cell.length_c   1.000
_cell.angle_alpha   90.00
_cell.angle_beta   90.00
_cell.angle_gamma   90.00
#
_symmetry.space_group_name_H-M   'P 1'
#
loop_
_entity.id
_entity.type
_entity.pdbx_description
1 polymer ?
#
loop_
_entity_poly.entity_id
_entity_poly.type
_entity_poly.pdbx_seq_one_letter_code
_entity_poly.pdbx_strand_id
1 'polypeptide(L)'
;MEKYEVVRDIGSGNFGVAKLMRHKETKELVAMKYIERGQRIDENVAREIINHRSLRHPNIIRFKEVVLTPTHLAIVMEYAKGGELFERICDAGRFSEDEARYFFQQLICGVNYCHFRQICHRDLKLENTLLDGSPAPRLKICDFGYSKSSLLHSRPKSTVGTPAYIAPEVLSPREYDGKQADVWSCGVTLYVMLVGAYPFEDQNDPKNIRKTIRRIMSVQYKIPDYVHISQDCKQLISRIFVANPMRRITIREIRSHPWFLKNLPRELTETAQAVYYRRDNNDNAPTFSTQSVDEIMKILAEARTLPKPSKSILGDKWAEGDSEEEDKEENQEEEEDEYDKTVKAVHASGEFKSN
;
A
#
# COMPACT_ATOMS: atom_id res chain seq x y z
N MET A 1 -17.56 -21.03 -3.31
CA MET A 1 -17.12 -20.88 -1.90
C MET A 1 -17.04 -22.24 -1.17
N GLU A 2 -16.62 -23.30 -1.85
CA GLU A 2 -16.57 -24.63 -1.21
C GLU A 2 -15.36 -24.78 -0.27
N LYS A 3 -14.22 -24.18 -0.62
CA LYS A 3 -12.94 -24.27 0.10
C LYS A 3 -12.81 -23.38 1.35
N TYR A 4 -13.58 -22.29 1.41
CA TYR A 4 -13.44 -21.25 2.43
C TYR A 4 -14.77 -20.99 3.14
N GLU A 5 -14.71 -20.76 4.45
CA GLU A 5 -15.84 -20.28 5.25
C GLU A 5 -15.58 -18.85 5.75
N VAL A 6 -16.62 -18.03 5.80
CA VAL A 6 -16.53 -16.65 6.30
C VAL A 6 -16.38 -16.69 7.82
N VAL A 7 -15.41 -15.96 8.35
CA VAL A 7 -15.22 -15.77 9.80
C VAL A 7 -15.81 -14.44 10.22
N ARG A 8 -15.37 -13.34 9.60
CA ARG A 8 -15.84 -11.97 9.85
C ARG A 8 -15.39 -11.03 8.74
N ASP A 9 -16.01 -9.86 8.67
CA ASP A 9 -15.51 -8.76 7.85
C ASP A 9 -14.33 -8.09 8.57
N ILE A 10 -13.29 -7.71 7.82
CA ILE A 10 -12.03 -7.14 8.38
C ILE A 10 -11.67 -5.77 7.81
N GLY A 11 -12.41 -5.27 6.82
CA GLY A 11 -12.23 -3.90 6.36
C GLY A 11 -13.21 -3.53 5.25
N SER A 12 -13.58 -2.26 5.21
CA SER A 12 -14.29 -1.61 4.11
C SER A 12 -13.43 -0.43 3.64
N GLY A 13 -12.73 -0.60 2.52
CA GLY A 13 -11.97 0.48 1.88
C GLY A 13 -12.60 0.91 0.55
N ASN A 14 -12.00 1.92 -0.10
CA ASN A 14 -12.50 2.54 -1.35
C ASN A 14 -12.84 1.58 -2.50
N PHE A 15 -12.36 0.32 -2.48
CA PHE A 15 -12.55 -0.62 -3.60
C PHE A 15 -12.89 -2.05 -3.18
N GLY A 16 -13.50 -2.24 -2.00
CA GLY A 16 -14.16 -3.51 -1.65
C GLY A 16 -14.08 -3.92 -0.18
N VAL A 17 -14.95 -4.84 0.20
CA VAL A 17 -15.00 -5.45 1.54
C VAL A 17 -13.92 -6.54 1.62
N ALA A 18 -12.96 -6.38 2.52
CA ALA A 18 -12.03 -7.45 2.87
C ALA A 18 -12.69 -8.36 3.91
N LYS A 19 -12.70 -9.67 3.65
CA LYS A 19 -13.26 -10.67 4.57
C LYS A 19 -12.16 -11.56 5.12
N LEU A 20 -12.20 -11.83 6.42
CA LEU A 20 -11.45 -12.92 7.02
C LEU A 20 -12.17 -14.22 6.73
N MET A 21 -11.46 -15.11 6.07
CA MET A 21 -11.95 -16.43 5.72
C MET A 21 -11.09 -17.49 6.41
N ARG A 22 -11.67 -18.66 6.64
CA ARG A 22 -10.94 -19.85 7.09
C ARG A 22 -10.97 -20.90 6.00
N HIS A 23 -9.82 -21.45 5.66
CA HIS A 23 -9.74 -22.62 4.79
C HIS A 23 -10.33 -23.82 5.52
N LYS A 24 -11.32 -24.51 4.93
CA LYS A 24 -12.10 -25.54 5.65
C LYS A 24 -11.26 -26.75 6.06
N GLU A 25 -10.29 -27.16 5.23
CA GLU A 25 -9.41 -28.31 5.52
C GLU A 25 -8.23 -27.93 6.41
N THR A 26 -7.35 -27.02 5.97
CA THR A 26 -6.14 -26.62 6.71
C THR A 26 -6.42 -25.78 7.97
N LYS A 27 -7.65 -25.28 8.14
CA LYS A 27 -8.07 -24.35 9.19
C LYS A 27 -7.32 -23.01 9.21
N GLU A 28 -6.50 -22.77 8.18
CA GLU A 28 -5.70 -21.57 8.03
C GLU A 28 -6.59 -20.34 7.81
N LEU A 29 -6.23 -19.22 8.44
CA LEU A 29 -6.90 -17.94 8.26
C LEU A 29 -6.28 -17.18 7.08
N VAL A 30 -7.13 -16.60 6.24
CA VAL A 30 -6.75 -15.83 5.06
C VAL A 30 -7.59 -14.56 4.95
N ALA A 31 -7.02 -13.51 4.38
CA ALA A 31 -7.78 -12.34 3.97
C ALA A 31 -8.21 -12.51 2.51
N MET A 32 -9.45 -12.17 2.20
CA MET A 32 -10.02 -12.25 0.87
C MET A 32 -10.56 -10.88 0.46
N LYS A 33 -9.97 -10.29 -0.58
CA LYS A 33 -10.41 -9.02 -1.19
C LYS A 33 -11.22 -9.32 -2.44
N TYR A 34 -12.38 -8.68 -2.58
CA TYR A 34 -13.28 -8.90 -3.72
C TYR A 34 -13.26 -7.71 -4.66
N ILE A 35 -13.21 -8.00 -5.96
CA ILE A 35 -13.36 -7.02 -7.05
C ILE A 35 -14.54 -7.49 -7.90
N GLU A 36 -15.49 -6.61 -8.17
CA GLU A 36 -16.64 -6.92 -9.03
C GLU A 36 -16.16 -7.34 -10.42
N ARG A 37 -16.84 -8.33 -11.00
CA ARG A 37 -16.59 -8.77 -12.39
C ARG A 37 -16.94 -7.67 -13.39
N GLY A 38 -16.34 -7.74 -14.57
CA GLY A 38 -16.58 -6.78 -15.65
C GLY A 38 -15.41 -5.82 -15.86
N GLN A 39 -15.74 -4.58 -16.22
CA GLN A 39 -14.77 -3.57 -16.69
C GLN A 39 -13.73 -3.16 -15.63
N ARG A 40 -14.04 -3.34 -14.34
CA ARG A 40 -13.10 -3.06 -13.24
C ARG A 40 -11.86 -3.97 -13.26
N ILE A 41 -11.93 -5.12 -13.91
CA ILE A 41 -10.82 -6.08 -14.02
C ILE A 41 -10.02 -5.76 -15.28
N ASP A 42 -9.25 -4.67 -15.22
CA ASP A 42 -8.44 -4.19 -16.33
C ASP A 42 -7.05 -4.88 -16.38
N GLU A 43 -6.14 -4.34 -17.17
CA GLU A 43 -4.75 -4.82 -17.25
C GLU A 43 -3.92 -4.45 -16.01
N ASN A 44 -4.32 -3.42 -15.26
CA ASN A 44 -3.63 -2.99 -14.06
C ASN A 44 -3.86 -3.99 -12.93
N VAL A 45 -5.12 -4.39 -12.72
CA VAL A 45 -5.46 -5.46 -11.77
C VAL A 45 -4.70 -6.73 -12.08
N ALA A 46 -4.64 -7.13 -13.36
CA ALA A 46 -3.88 -8.30 -13.78
C ALA A 46 -2.38 -8.16 -13.45
N ARG A 47 -1.77 -7.02 -13.82
CA ARG A 47 -0.36 -6.73 -13.55
C ARG A 47 -0.05 -6.75 -12.05
N GLU A 48 -0.91 -6.18 -11.23
CA GLU A 48 -0.74 -6.13 -9.77
C GLU A 48 -0.86 -7.52 -9.14
N ILE A 49 -1.75 -8.38 -9.63
CA ILE A 49 -1.86 -9.77 -9.17
C ILE A 49 -0.59 -10.55 -9.48
N ILE A 50 -0.08 -10.42 -10.70
CA ILE A 50 1.17 -11.09 -11.11
C ILE A 50 2.37 -10.54 -10.33
N ASN A 51 2.44 -9.22 -10.14
CA ASN A 51 3.49 -8.59 -9.34
C ASN A 51 3.47 -9.09 -7.90
N HIS A 52 2.31 -9.09 -7.24
CA HIS A 52 2.17 -9.56 -5.85
C HIS A 52 2.49 -11.07 -5.73
N ARG A 53 2.03 -11.91 -6.66
CA ARG A 53 2.41 -13.34 -6.71
C ARG A 53 3.93 -13.53 -6.76
N SER A 54 4.62 -12.63 -7.45
CA SER A 54 6.07 -12.72 -7.63
C SER A 54 6.87 -12.33 -6.37
N LEU A 55 6.23 -11.65 -5.41
CA LEU A 55 6.88 -11.16 -4.19
C LEU A 55 6.95 -12.26 -3.13
N ARG A 56 8.18 -12.59 -2.73
CA ARG A 56 8.49 -13.65 -1.77
C ARG A 56 9.43 -13.12 -0.71
N HIS A 57 8.87 -12.48 0.32
CA HIS A 57 9.63 -11.90 1.42
C HIS A 57 8.86 -12.03 2.74
N PRO A 58 9.53 -12.31 3.88
CA PRO A 58 8.84 -12.49 5.17
C PRO A 58 8.10 -11.24 5.65
N ASN A 59 8.57 -10.04 5.27
CA ASN A 59 7.96 -8.76 5.63
C ASN A 59 6.96 -8.21 4.60
N ILE A 60 6.47 -9.05 3.68
CA ILE A 60 5.42 -8.70 2.72
C ILE A 60 4.29 -9.71 2.90
N ILE A 61 3.04 -9.25 2.85
CA ILE A 61 1.87 -10.13 2.82
C ILE A 61 1.99 -11.08 1.64
N ARG A 62 1.74 -12.37 1.83
CA ARG A 62 1.85 -13.34 0.75
C ARG A 62 0.57 -13.41 -0.06
N PHE A 63 0.70 -13.35 -1.38
CA PHE A 63 -0.34 -13.80 -2.31
C PHE A 63 -0.50 -15.33 -2.24
N LYS A 64 -1.75 -15.82 -2.25
CA LYS A 64 -2.05 -17.26 -2.23
C LYS A 64 -2.74 -17.75 -3.49
N GLU A 65 -3.86 -17.17 -3.87
CA GLU A 65 -4.61 -17.60 -5.05
C GLU A 65 -5.63 -16.53 -5.46
N VAL A 66 -6.14 -16.66 -6.67
CA VAL A 66 -7.36 -15.99 -7.11
C VAL A 66 -8.48 -17.02 -7.29
N VAL A 67 -9.68 -16.65 -6.89
CA VAL A 67 -10.87 -17.48 -6.99
C VAL A 67 -11.94 -16.70 -7.73
N LEU A 68 -12.48 -17.27 -8.80
CA LEU A 68 -13.63 -16.70 -9.47
C LEU A 68 -14.92 -17.07 -8.72
N THR A 69 -15.79 -16.09 -8.55
CA THR A 69 -17.16 -16.29 -8.05
C THR A 69 -18.16 -15.82 -9.11
N PRO A 70 -19.47 -16.10 -8.94
CA PRO A 70 -20.47 -15.63 -9.90
C PRO A 70 -20.44 -14.11 -10.11
N THR A 71 -20.15 -13.33 -9.06
CA THR A 71 -20.24 -11.86 -9.10
C THR A 71 -18.90 -11.13 -8.96
N HIS A 72 -17.87 -11.77 -8.39
CA HIS A 72 -16.59 -11.14 -8.07
C HIS A 72 -15.39 -12.01 -8.42
N LEU A 73 -14.26 -11.37 -8.70
CA LEU A 73 -12.93 -11.95 -8.54
C LEU A 73 -12.50 -11.80 -7.07
N ALA A 74 -12.15 -12.91 -6.42
CA ALA A 74 -11.66 -12.92 -5.05
C ALA A 74 -10.14 -13.17 -5.02
N ILE A 75 -9.39 -12.25 -4.43
CA ILE A 75 -7.94 -12.33 -4.24
C ILE A 75 -7.67 -12.82 -2.82
N VAL A 76 -7.05 -13.98 -2.68
CA VAL A 76 -6.74 -14.63 -1.40
C VAL A 76 -5.29 -14.35 -1.00
N MET A 77 -5.09 -13.87 0.23
CA MET A 77 -3.79 -13.49 0.76
C MET A 77 -3.58 -13.91 2.22
N GLU A 78 -2.32 -13.89 2.67
CA GLU A 78 -1.96 -14.08 4.08
C GLU A 78 -2.72 -13.12 4.99
N TYR A 79 -3.27 -13.63 6.10
CA TYR A 79 -3.87 -12.81 7.14
C TYR A 79 -2.87 -12.50 8.24
N ALA A 80 -2.61 -11.21 8.47
CA ALA A 80 -1.78 -10.72 9.57
C ALA A 80 -2.67 -10.46 10.80
N LYS A 81 -2.52 -11.28 11.84
CA LYS A 81 -3.45 -11.30 13.00
C LYS A 81 -3.21 -10.18 14.03
N GLY A 82 -2.04 -9.56 13.99
CA GLY A 82 -1.58 -8.58 14.97
C GLY A 82 -2.09 -7.16 14.73
N GLY A 83 -3.00 -6.97 13.77
CA GLY A 83 -3.58 -5.66 13.47
C GLY A 83 -2.61 -4.74 12.73
N GLU A 84 -2.92 -3.45 12.77
CA GLU A 84 -2.12 -2.40 12.12
C GLU A 84 -0.97 -1.95 13.03
N LEU A 85 0.16 -1.60 12.43
CA LEU A 85 1.27 -1.00 13.18
C LEU A 85 0.84 0.33 13.81
N PHE A 86 -0.03 1.09 13.14
CA PHE A 86 -0.54 2.36 13.63
C PHE A 86 -1.31 2.21 14.95
N GLU A 87 -2.24 1.26 15.03
CA GLU A 87 -2.99 0.97 16.26
C GLU A 87 -2.05 0.67 17.43
N ARG A 88 -1.01 -0.14 17.20
CA ARG A 88 0.00 -0.45 18.22
C ARG A 88 0.75 0.81 18.69
N ILE A 89 1.05 1.75 17.79
CA ILE A 89 1.68 3.03 18.15
C ILE A 89 0.71 3.86 18.99
N CYS A 90 -0.56 3.95 18.60
CA CYS A 90 -1.59 4.68 19.34
C CYS A 90 -1.75 4.13 20.77
N ASP A 91 -1.82 2.81 20.92
CA ASP A 91 -1.94 2.14 22.22
C ASP A 91 -0.72 2.40 23.12
N ALA A 92 0.48 2.42 22.54
CA ALA A 92 1.72 2.73 23.26
C ALA A 92 1.96 4.25 23.45
N GLY A 93 1.20 5.09 22.74
CA GLY A 93 1.47 6.52 22.53
C GLY A 93 2.66 6.77 21.60
N ARG A 94 3.82 6.18 21.90
CA ARG A 94 5.04 6.16 21.05
C ARG A 94 5.92 4.99 21.43
N PHE A 95 6.77 4.55 20.52
CA PHE A 95 7.76 3.52 20.80
C PHE A 95 9.05 4.09 21.38
N SER A 96 9.78 3.20 22.06
CA SER A 96 11.20 3.43 22.34
C SER A 96 12.00 3.44 21.04
N GLU A 97 13.18 4.05 21.06
CA GLU A 97 14.06 4.05 19.89
C GLU A 97 14.45 2.62 19.45
N ASP A 98 14.59 1.69 20.41
CA ASP A 98 14.93 0.30 20.12
C ASP A 98 13.78 -0.47 19.46
N GLU A 99 12.54 -0.28 19.92
CA GLU A 99 11.36 -0.88 19.29
C GLU A 99 11.08 -0.26 17.91
N ALA A 100 11.20 1.07 17.77
CA ALA A 100 11.09 1.74 16.48
C ALA A 100 12.16 1.23 15.49
N ARG A 101 13.40 1.00 15.94
CA ARG A 101 14.46 0.41 15.12
C ARG A 101 14.12 -1.00 14.68
N TYR A 102 13.61 -1.85 15.58
CA TYR A 102 13.24 -3.23 15.25
C TYR A 102 12.20 -3.29 14.12
N PHE A 103 11.17 -2.44 14.15
CA PHE A 103 10.20 -2.37 13.05
C PHE A 103 10.77 -1.68 11.81
N PHE A 104 11.55 -0.62 11.96
CA PHE A 104 12.16 0.08 10.83
C PHE A 104 13.13 -0.81 10.04
N GLN A 105 13.91 -1.67 10.72
CA GLN A 105 14.77 -2.65 10.06
C GLN A 105 13.97 -3.59 9.15
N GLN A 106 12.84 -4.09 9.64
CA GLN A 106 11.95 -4.97 8.87
C GLN A 106 11.29 -4.25 7.70
N LEU A 107 10.84 -3.00 7.91
CA LEU A 107 10.27 -2.15 6.86
C LEU A 107 11.27 -1.96 5.72
N ILE A 108 12.50 -1.54 6.04
CA ILE A 108 13.55 -1.30 5.04
C ILE A 108 13.93 -2.58 4.30
N CYS A 109 13.99 -3.74 4.97
CA CYS A 109 14.20 -5.02 4.29
C CYS A 109 13.10 -5.33 3.27
N GLY A 110 11.82 -5.18 3.67
CA GLY A 110 10.68 -5.36 2.79
C GLY A 110 10.67 -4.40 1.59
N VAL A 111 10.90 -3.11 1.83
CA VAL A 111 10.95 -2.09 0.77
C VAL A 111 12.13 -2.32 -0.18
N ASN A 112 13.32 -2.65 0.35
CA ASN A 112 14.47 -2.99 -0.49
C ASN A 112 14.21 -4.19 -1.40
N TYR A 113 13.47 -5.19 -0.88
CA TYR A 113 13.05 -6.34 -1.68
C TYR A 113 12.10 -5.95 -2.81
N CYS A 114 11.08 -5.11 -2.54
CA CYS A 114 10.20 -4.57 -3.59
C CYS A 114 11.01 -3.83 -4.67
N HIS A 115 11.93 -2.94 -4.26
CA HIS A 115 12.77 -2.16 -5.17
C HIS A 115 13.67 -3.03 -6.05
N PHE A 116 14.19 -4.14 -5.51
CA PHE A 116 14.96 -5.12 -6.27
C PHE A 116 14.12 -5.82 -7.34
N ARG A 117 12.85 -6.12 -7.04
CA ARG A 117 11.86 -6.67 -7.98
C ARG A 117 11.31 -5.63 -8.96
N GLN A 118 11.90 -4.43 -8.99
CA GLN A 118 11.47 -3.26 -9.79
C GLN A 118 10.03 -2.82 -9.52
N ILE A 119 9.53 -3.14 -8.33
CA ILE A 119 8.22 -2.70 -7.85
C ILE A 119 8.49 -1.55 -6.89
N CYS A 120 8.12 -0.34 -7.30
CA CYS A 120 8.02 0.80 -6.37
C CYS A 120 6.64 0.70 -5.71
N HIS A 121 6.57 0.82 -4.40
CA HIS A 121 5.29 0.65 -3.72
C HIS A 121 4.39 1.85 -3.97
N ARG A 122 4.96 3.07 -3.95
CA ARG A 122 4.27 4.35 -4.24
C ARG A 122 3.07 4.68 -3.33
N ASP A 123 2.83 3.86 -2.31
CA ASP A 123 1.74 4.00 -1.35
C ASP A 123 2.10 3.36 0.01
N LEU A 124 3.39 3.41 0.37
CA LEU A 124 3.83 3.03 1.71
C LEU A 124 3.23 4.00 2.71
N LYS A 125 2.32 3.49 3.54
CA LYS A 125 1.66 4.17 4.66
C LYS A 125 1.61 3.23 5.86
N LEU A 126 1.50 3.76 7.07
CA LEU A 126 1.35 2.93 8.28
C LEU A 126 0.08 2.09 8.25
N GLU A 127 -1.01 2.60 7.67
CA GLU A 127 -2.28 1.88 7.42
C GLU A 127 -2.06 0.64 6.53
N ASN A 128 -1.05 0.68 5.67
CA ASN A 128 -0.63 -0.41 4.79
C ASN A 128 0.47 -1.29 5.42
N THR A 129 0.71 -1.16 6.73
CA THR A 129 1.73 -1.92 7.46
C THR A 129 1.10 -2.69 8.62
N LEU A 130 1.02 -4.01 8.48
CA LEU A 130 0.38 -4.91 9.43
C LEU A 130 1.39 -5.66 10.30
N LEU A 131 0.89 -6.33 11.35
CA LEU A 131 1.67 -7.21 12.21
C LEU A 131 1.12 -8.65 12.17
N ASP A 132 1.99 -9.65 12.15
CA ASP A 132 1.57 -11.06 12.02
C ASP A 132 0.89 -11.66 13.27
N GLY A 133 0.98 -10.98 14.42
CA GLY A 133 0.41 -11.41 15.70
C GLY A 133 1.27 -12.41 16.47
N SER A 134 2.53 -12.63 16.04
CA SER A 134 3.48 -13.42 16.80
C SER A 134 3.95 -12.67 18.07
N PRO A 135 4.48 -13.39 19.10
CA PRO A 135 4.98 -12.75 20.33
C PRO A 135 6.12 -11.74 20.10
N ALA A 136 6.90 -11.94 19.04
CA ALA A 136 7.87 -10.99 18.52
C ALA A 136 7.36 -10.50 17.16
N PRO A 137 6.47 -9.48 17.13
CA PRO A 137 5.65 -9.19 15.96
C PRO A 137 6.50 -8.96 14.71
N ARG A 138 6.10 -9.60 13.62
CA ARG A 138 6.71 -9.39 12.31
C ARG A 138 5.91 -8.36 11.53
N LEU A 139 6.61 -7.36 11.02
CA LEU A 139 6.03 -6.35 10.14
C LEU A 139 5.68 -6.98 8.79
N LYS A 140 4.50 -6.67 8.28
CA LYS A 140 3.94 -7.15 7.01
C LYS A 140 3.46 -5.97 6.18
N ILE A 141 4.21 -5.64 5.13
CA ILE A 141 3.79 -4.65 4.14
C ILE A 141 2.63 -5.23 3.33
N CYS A 142 1.53 -4.48 3.27
CA CYS A 142 0.31 -4.81 2.54
C CYS A 142 0.04 -3.76 1.45
N ASP A 143 -0.82 -4.13 0.51
CA ASP A 143 -1.39 -3.30 -0.56
C ASP A 143 -0.51 -3.01 -1.79
N PHE A 144 -0.58 -3.92 -2.76
CA PHE A 144 -0.03 -3.73 -4.11
C PHE A 144 -1.01 -3.06 -5.09
N GLY A 145 -1.98 -2.29 -4.58
CA GLY A 145 -2.62 -1.26 -5.39
C GLY A 145 -3.67 -1.74 -6.39
N TYR A 146 -4.26 -2.93 -6.21
CA TYR A 146 -5.30 -3.66 -7.00
C TYR A 146 -6.49 -2.88 -7.60
N SER A 147 -6.49 -1.56 -7.48
CA SER A 147 -7.59 -0.66 -7.73
C SER A 147 -7.14 0.69 -8.29
N LYS A 148 -5.88 0.85 -8.77
CA LYS A 148 -5.43 2.10 -9.39
C LYS A 148 -5.42 1.98 -10.91
N SER A 149 -6.46 2.55 -11.55
CA SER A 149 -6.50 2.77 -13.00
C SER A 149 -5.27 3.58 -13.43
N SER A 150 -4.41 2.95 -14.22
CA SER A 150 -3.18 3.51 -14.76
C SER A 150 -3.45 4.77 -15.57
N LEU A 151 -2.57 5.75 -15.37
CA LEU A 151 -2.32 6.95 -16.20
C LEU A 151 -2.75 8.29 -15.59
N LEU A 152 -3.73 8.35 -14.68
CA LEU A 152 -4.14 9.62 -14.04
C LEU A 152 -4.15 9.60 -12.50
N HIS A 153 -3.89 8.44 -11.89
CA HIS A 153 -3.96 8.21 -10.44
C HIS A 153 -2.58 8.01 -9.77
N SER A 154 -1.48 8.39 -10.44
CA SER A 154 -0.17 8.59 -9.78
C SER A 154 -0.17 9.81 -8.86
N ARG A 155 -1.22 10.63 -8.94
CA ARG A 155 -1.64 11.57 -7.89
C ARG A 155 -2.65 10.88 -6.98
N PRO A 156 -2.53 11.03 -5.65
CA PRO A 156 -3.48 10.47 -4.71
C PRO A 156 -4.85 11.15 -4.86
N LYS A 157 -5.67 10.69 -5.82
CA LYS A 157 -7.10 11.00 -5.90
C LYS A 157 -7.85 10.05 -4.97
N SER A 158 -7.81 10.36 -3.68
CA SER A 158 -8.87 10.04 -2.74
C SER A 158 -8.54 10.69 -1.41
N THR A 159 -9.56 11.26 -0.80
CA THR A 159 -9.62 11.92 0.52
C THR A 159 -9.32 10.98 1.71
N VAL A 160 -8.51 9.93 1.52
CA VAL A 160 -8.22 8.88 2.51
C VAL A 160 -6.74 8.45 2.45
N GLY A 161 -5.84 9.42 2.53
CA GLY A 161 -4.44 9.19 2.87
C GLY A 161 -3.91 10.36 3.68
N THR A 162 -3.20 10.09 4.78
CA THR A 162 -2.53 11.16 5.52
C THR A 162 -1.53 11.86 4.58
N PRO A 163 -1.71 13.14 4.24
CA PRO A 163 -0.83 13.86 3.29
C PRO A 163 0.63 13.88 3.76
N ALA A 164 0.87 13.64 5.05
CA ALA A 164 2.19 13.54 5.65
C ALA A 164 3.13 12.52 4.97
N TYR A 165 2.61 11.44 4.37
CA TYR A 165 3.44 10.44 3.66
C TYR A 165 3.91 10.90 2.28
N ILE A 166 3.33 11.96 1.73
CA ILE A 166 3.60 12.39 0.37
C ILE A 166 4.93 13.14 0.36
N ALA A 167 5.90 12.63 -0.40
CA ALA A 167 7.17 13.30 -0.60
C ALA A 167 6.99 14.61 -1.41
N PRO A 168 7.81 15.65 -1.20
CA PRO A 168 7.66 16.93 -1.88
C PRO A 168 7.60 16.83 -3.41
N GLU A 169 8.41 15.95 -4.01
CA GLU A 169 8.45 15.76 -5.46
C GLU A 169 7.18 15.11 -6.03
N VAL A 170 6.40 14.38 -5.23
CA VAL A 170 5.14 13.76 -5.65
C VAL A 170 4.03 14.80 -5.82
N LEU A 171 4.16 15.97 -5.17
CA LEU A 171 3.26 17.12 -5.32
C LEU A 171 3.54 17.93 -6.59
N SER A 172 4.63 17.65 -7.28
CA SER A 172 4.99 18.26 -8.55
C SER A 172 4.28 17.55 -9.72
N PRO A 173 3.94 18.26 -10.81
CA PRO A 173 3.44 17.63 -12.04
C PRO A 173 4.51 16.83 -12.81
N ARG A 174 5.77 16.86 -12.39
CA ARG A 174 6.88 16.18 -13.09
C ARG A 174 6.95 14.71 -12.71
N GLU A 175 7.56 13.91 -13.59
CA GLU A 175 7.96 12.55 -13.25
C GLU A 175 8.93 12.55 -12.05
N TYR A 176 8.83 11.53 -11.21
CA TYR A 176 9.64 11.39 -10.01
C TYR A 176 10.14 9.96 -9.84
N ASP A 177 11.24 9.79 -9.10
CA ASP A 177 11.74 8.47 -8.72
C ASP A 177 10.91 7.90 -7.56
N GLY A 178 10.09 6.90 -7.87
CA GLY A 178 9.24 6.23 -6.87
C GLY A 178 10.03 5.58 -5.72
N LYS A 179 11.29 5.19 -5.93
CA LYS A 179 12.12 4.60 -4.86
C LYS A 179 12.51 5.64 -3.83
N GLN A 180 12.80 6.86 -4.27
CA GLN A 180 13.12 7.97 -3.37
C GLN A 180 11.87 8.46 -2.62
N ALA A 181 10.69 8.43 -3.25
CA ALA A 181 9.43 8.70 -2.58
C ALA A 181 9.14 7.65 -1.48
N ASP A 182 9.37 6.37 -1.75
CA ASP A 182 9.22 5.29 -0.76
C ASP A 182 10.15 5.50 0.47
N VAL A 183 11.37 6.03 0.27
CA VAL A 183 12.28 6.38 1.38
C VAL A 183 11.69 7.47 2.28
N TRP A 184 11.04 8.48 1.70
CA TRP A 184 10.35 9.52 2.48
C TRP A 184 9.25 8.91 3.34
N SER A 185 8.40 8.06 2.76
CA SER A 185 7.35 7.34 3.49
C SER A 185 7.89 6.48 4.63
N CYS A 186 9.05 5.84 4.45
CA CYS A 186 9.75 5.13 5.51
C CYS A 186 10.17 6.08 6.64
N GLY A 187 10.66 7.27 6.30
CA GLY A 187 11.00 8.31 7.28
C GLY A 187 9.79 8.80 8.08
N VAL A 188 8.64 8.98 7.43
CA VAL A 188 7.39 9.34 8.11
C VAL A 188 6.97 8.25 9.09
N THR A 189 7.02 6.98 8.67
CA THR A 189 6.78 5.82 9.53
C THR A 189 7.71 5.81 10.75
N LEU A 190 9.02 6.00 10.54
CA LEU A 190 10.00 6.09 11.63
C LEU A 190 9.67 7.22 12.61
N TYR A 191 9.34 8.40 12.09
CA TYR A 191 9.00 9.55 12.90
C TYR A 191 7.76 9.29 13.76
N VAL A 192 6.69 8.75 13.17
CA VAL A 192 5.45 8.44 13.90
C VAL A 192 5.70 7.39 14.97
N MET A 193 6.50 6.35 14.71
CA MET A 193 6.89 5.38 15.74
C MET A 193 7.60 6.06 16.92
N LEU A 194 8.49 7.02 16.67
CA LEU A 194 9.28 7.67 17.73
C LEU A 194 8.50 8.76 18.48
N VAL A 195 7.60 9.46 17.80
CA VAL A 195 6.96 10.69 18.32
C VAL A 195 5.49 10.47 18.69
N GLY A 196 4.82 9.51 18.06
CA GLY A 196 3.37 9.27 18.21
C GLY A 196 2.49 10.22 17.40
N ALA A 197 3.09 11.07 16.55
CA ALA A 197 2.39 12.06 15.74
C ALA A 197 3.08 12.23 14.38
N TYR A 198 2.35 12.74 13.39
CA TYR A 198 2.89 12.99 12.06
C TYR A 198 3.89 14.17 12.03
N PRO A 199 4.96 14.10 11.22
CA PRO A 199 6.04 15.10 11.23
C PRO A 199 5.64 16.47 10.70
N PHE A 200 4.73 16.51 9.72
CA PHE A 200 4.38 17.74 9.00
C PHE A 200 2.97 18.26 9.31
N GLU A 201 2.20 17.53 10.11
CA GLU A 201 0.86 17.96 10.51
C GLU A 201 0.92 19.01 11.62
N ASP A 202 -0.10 19.86 11.67
CA ASP A 202 -0.30 20.74 12.80
C ASP A 202 -1.05 20.01 13.90
N GLN A 203 -0.46 19.90 15.09
CA GLN A 203 -1.11 19.27 16.24
C GLN A 203 -2.37 20.04 16.69
N ASN A 204 -2.44 21.35 16.43
CA ASN A 204 -3.60 22.18 16.78
C ASN A 204 -4.66 22.20 15.67
N ASP A 205 -4.29 21.85 14.43
CA ASP A 205 -5.17 21.90 13.27
C ASP A 205 -4.81 20.78 12.26
N PRO A 206 -4.97 19.50 12.65
CA PRO A 206 -4.49 18.38 11.84
C PRO A 206 -5.24 18.21 10.52
N LYS A 207 -6.46 18.77 10.43
CA LYS A 207 -7.28 18.75 9.20
C LYS A 207 -6.83 19.77 8.17
N ASN A 208 -5.88 20.65 8.50
CA ASN A 208 -5.41 21.69 7.58
C ASN A 208 -4.36 21.17 6.61
N ILE A 209 -4.84 20.49 5.57
CA ILE A 209 -4.02 19.91 4.51
C ILE A 209 -3.12 20.96 3.85
N ARG A 210 -3.60 22.20 3.67
CA ARG A 210 -2.79 23.31 3.07
C ARG A 210 -1.55 23.61 3.91
N LYS A 211 -1.67 23.59 5.23
CA LYS A 211 -0.57 23.84 6.15
C LYS A 211 0.39 22.66 6.17
N THR A 212 -0.12 21.43 6.16
CA THR A 212 0.68 20.21 6.06
C THR A 212 1.51 20.20 4.78
N ILE A 213 0.91 20.50 3.62
CA ILE A 213 1.62 20.60 2.34
C ILE A 213 2.73 21.65 2.38
N ARG A 214 2.46 22.84 2.92
CA ARG A 214 3.48 23.90 3.07
C ARG A 214 4.65 23.45 3.93
N ARG A 215 4.38 22.72 5.03
CA ARG A 215 5.42 22.14 5.89
C ARG A 215 6.22 21.04 5.20
N ILE A 216 5.57 20.19 4.40
CA ILE A 216 6.26 19.17 3.59
C ILE A 216 7.23 19.84 2.59
N MET A 217 6.74 20.82 1.82
CA MET A 217 7.53 21.49 0.79
C MET A 217 8.74 22.26 1.35
N SER A 218 8.60 22.82 2.55
CA SER A 218 9.67 23.51 3.28
C SER A 218 10.46 22.60 4.24
N VAL A 219 10.11 21.32 4.31
CA VAL A 219 10.68 20.31 5.20
C VAL A 219 10.70 20.75 6.67
N GLN A 220 9.60 21.35 7.11
CA GLN A 220 9.41 21.84 8.47
C GLN A 220 8.80 20.75 9.36
N TYR A 221 9.65 20.08 10.13
CA TYR A 221 9.27 19.16 11.20
C TYR A 221 10.06 19.49 12.48
N LYS A 222 9.52 19.15 13.65
CA LYS A 222 10.22 19.30 14.93
C LYS A 222 9.98 18.07 15.80
N ILE A 223 11.06 17.39 16.15
CA ILE A 223 11.03 16.37 17.21
C ILE A 223 10.79 17.09 18.55
N PRO A 224 9.72 16.78 19.29
CA PRO A 224 9.43 17.45 20.56
C PRO A 224 10.53 17.24 21.60
N ASP A 225 10.73 18.23 22.49
CA ASP A 225 11.85 18.24 23.44
C ASP A 225 11.77 17.10 24.49
N TYR A 226 10.56 16.57 24.73
CA TYR A 226 10.32 15.39 25.57
C TYR A 226 10.67 14.05 24.90
N VAL A 227 10.92 14.05 23.59
CA VAL A 227 11.30 12.84 22.83
C VAL A 227 12.82 12.79 22.74
N HIS A 228 13.43 12.02 23.63
CA HIS A 228 14.88 11.81 23.65
C HIS A 228 15.26 10.66 22.71
N ILE A 229 15.96 10.99 21.64
CA ILE A 229 16.54 10.04 20.67
C ILE A 229 18.02 10.34 20.43
N SER A 230 18.76 9.31 20.04
CA SER A 230 20.20 9.37 19.77
C SER A 230 20.55 10.30 18.61
N GLN A 231 21.81 10.75 18.58
CA GLN A 231 22.31 11.59 17.50
C GLN A 231 22.26 10.88 16.15
N ASP A 232 22.56 9.57 16.12
CA ASP A 232 22.47 8.77 14.90
C ASP A 232 21.02 8.69 14.39
N CYS A 233 20.04 8.61 15.29
CA CYS A 233 18.62 8.62 14.91
C CYS A 233 18.22 9.95 14.27
N LYS A 234 18.62 11.07 14.89
CA LYS A 234 18.37 12.43 14.36
C LYS A 234 19.04 12.61 12.99
N GLN A 235 20.28 12.15 12.86
CA GLN A 235 21.02 12.19 11.60
C GLN A 235 20.30 11.40 10.51
N LEU A 236 19.85 10.19 10.81
CA LEU A 236 19.10 9.37 9.85
C LEU A 236 17.83 10.09 9.36
N ILE A 237 17.00 10.60 10.30
CA ILE A 237 15.78 11.34 9.97
C ILE A 237 16.10 12.57 9.11
N SER A 238 17.13 13.35 9.46
CA SER A 238 17.53 14.53 8.67
C SER A 238 18.03 14.21 7.26
N ARG A 239 18.58 13.00 7.04
CA ARG A 239 19.03 12.54 5.72
C ARG A 239 17.88 11.96 4.88
N ILE A 240 16.80 11.53 5.53
CA ILE A 240 15.56 11.08 4.86
C ILE A 240 14.68 12.28 4.50
N PHE A 241 14.43 13.19 5.43
CA PHE A 241 13.64 14.40 5.19
C PHE A 241 14.51 15.45 4.50
N VAL A 242 14.74 15.22 3.20
CA VAL A 242 15.43 16.12 2.28
C VAL A 242 14.52 16.34 1.07
N ALA A 243 14.21 17.62 0.77
CA ALA A 243 13.31 17.98 -0.32
C ALA A 243 13.80 17.51 -1.69
N ASN A 244 15.09 17.71 -1.98
CA ASN A 244 15.67 17.26 -3.24
C ASN A 244 15.87 15.73 -3.20
N PRO A 245 15.14 14.94 -4.01
CA PRO A 245 15.22 13.48 -3.98
C PRO A 245 16.59 12.94 -4.37
N MET A 246 17.39 13.67 -5.17
CA MET A 246 18.75 13.26 -5.55
C MET A 246 19.76 13.35 -4.40
N ARG A 247 19.46 14.17 -3.38
CA ARG A 247 20.28 14.33 -2.17
C ARG A 247 19.76 13.52 -0.99
N ARG A 248 18.55 12.97 -1.10
CA ARG A 248 17.92 12.14 -0.08
C ARG A 248 18.65 10.81 0.00
N ILE A 249 18.90 10.35 1.23
CA ILE A 249 19.57 9.07 1.48
C ILE A 249 18.86 7.92 0.75
N THR A 250 19.63 6.98 0.22
CA THR A 250 19.11 5.79 -0.45
C THR A 250 18.88 4.65 0.54
N ILE A 251 18.04 3.66 0.17
CA ILE A 251 17.85 2.44 0.97
C ILE A 251 19.18 1.73 1.29
N ARG A 252 20.11 1.70 0.33
CA ARG A 252 21.44 1.11 0.54
C ARG A 252 22.21 1.85 1.64
N GLU A 253 22.21 3.17 1.60
CA GLU A 253 22.88 3.97 2.63
C GLU A 253 22.19 3.89 4.00
N ILE A 254 20.86 3.75 4.04
CA ILE A 254 20.11 3.48 5.28
C ILE A 254 20.59 2.16 5.90
N ARG A 255 20.71 1.09 5.10
CA ARG A 255 21.15 -0.23 5.57
C ARG A 255 22.58 -0.22 6.13
N SER A 256 23.43 0.68 5.65
CA SER A 256 24.80 0.89 6.17
C SER A 256 24.88 1.93 7.30
N HIS A 257 23.76 2.55 7.68
CA HIS A 257 23.75 3.60 8.70
C HIS A 257 24.00 3.03 10.11
N PRO A 258 24.82 3.66 10.98
CA PRO A 258 25.10 3.17 12.33
C PRO A 258 23.83 2.90 13.15
N TRP A 259 22.87 3.83 13.09
CA TRP A 259 21.56 3.65 13.73
C TRP A 259 20.84 2.38 13.29
N PHE A 260 20.90 2.04 11.99
CA PHE A 260 20.24 0.85 11.44
C PHE A 260 20.95 -0.43 11.82
N LEU A 261 22.28 -0.43 11.84
CA LEU A 261 23.10 -1.61 12.13
C LEU A 261 23.08 -2.01 13.62
N LYS A 262 22.77 -1.06 14.52
CA LYS A 262 22.66 -1.34 15.94
C LYS A 262 21.59 -2.40 16.22
N ASN A 263 21.97 -3.46 16.93
CA ASN A 263 21.10 -4.58 17.30
C ASN A 263 20.35 -5.24 16.11
N LEU A 264 20.93 -5.21 14.90
CA LEU A 264 20.31 -5.80 13.72
C LEU A 264 20.10 -7.31 13.91
N PRO A 265 18.85 -7.82 13.88
CA PRO A 265 18.58 -9.24 14.00
C PRO A 265 19.29 -10.05 12.92
N ARG A 266 19.80 -11.24 13.28
CA ARG A 266 20.55 -12.11 12.35
C ARG A 266 19.77 -12.39 11.07
N GLU A 267 18.46 -12.57 11.16
CA GLU A 267 17.57 -12.82 10.02
C GLU A 267 17.43 -11.63 9.05
N LEU A 268 17.74 -10.40 9.48
CA LEU A 268 17.69 -9.19 8.66
C LEU A 268 19.06 -8.79 8.09
N THR A 269 20.13 -9.53 8.43
CA THR A 269 21.46 -9.30 7.87
C THR A 269 21.50 -9.54 6.35
N GLU A 270 22.43 -8.89 5.65
CA GLU A 270 22.59 -9.06 4.20
C GLU A 270 22.74 -10.53 3.79
N THR A 271 23.53 -11.31 4.53
CA THR A 271 23.74 -12.74 4.27
C THR A 271 22.44 -13.54 4.41
N ALA A 272 21.65 -13.29 5.46
CA ALA A 272 20.38 -13.97 5.64
C ALA A 272 19.35 -13.58 4.57
N GLN A 273 19.33 -12.30 4.21
CA GLN A 273 18.40 -11.74 3.23
C GLN A 273 18.76 -12.12 1.78
N ALA A 274 20.02 -12.45 1.50
CA ALA A 274 20.49 -12.84 0.16
C ALA A 274 19.69 -13.99 -0.47
N VAL A 275 19.08 -14.86 0.34
CA VAL A 275 18.22 -15.96 -0.14
C VAL A 275 17.02 -15.43 -0.94
N TYR A 276 16.44 -14.28 -0.56
CA TYR A 276 15.26 -13.72 -1.23
C TYR A 276 15.63 -13.04 -2.55
N TYR A 277 16.85 -12.55 -2.69
CA TYR A 277 17.33 -11.86 -3.90
C TYR A 277 17.77 -12.79 -5.02
N ARG A 278 17.74 -14.12 -4.80
CA ARG A 278 17.99 -15.07 -5.87
C ARG A 278 16.84 -14.97 -6.88
N ARG A 279 17.18 -14.66 -8.14
CA ARG A 279 16.26 -14.80 -9.25
C ARG A 279 16.10 -16.30 -9.48
N ASP A 280 15.15 -16.92 -8.80
CA ASP A 280 14.72 -18.25 -9.19
C ASP A 280 14.07 -18.13 -10.58
N ASN A 281 14.88 -18.33 -11.62
CA ASN A 281 14.44 -18.56 -13.00
C ASN A 281 13.83 -19.97 -13.18
N ASN A 282 13.49 -20.65 -12.08
CA ASN A 282 13.06 -22.03 -12.10
C ASN A 282 11.64 -22.13 -11.51
N ASP A 283 10.72 -22.64 -12.32
CA ASP A 283 9.31 -22.90 -11.98
C ASP A 283 9.14 -23.88 -10.79
N ASN A 284 10.24 -24.39 -10.24
CA ASN A 284 10.29 -25.33 -9.11
C ASN A 284 10.59 -24.70 -7.73
N ALA A 285 10.79 -23.39 -7.62
CA ALA A 285 10.92 -22.76 -6.30
C ALA A 285 9.56 -22.71 -5.60
N PRO A 286 9.39 -23.27 -4.39
CA PRO A 286 8.09 -23.39 -3.72
C PRO A 286 7.36 -22.04 -3.70
N THR A 287 6.30 -21.97 -4.50
CA THR A 287 5.42 -20.82 -4.63
C THR A 287 4.48 -20.83 -3.43
N PHE A 288 4.24 -19.67 -2.80
CA PHE A 288 3.18 -19.56 -1.79
C PHE A 288 1.77 -19.74 -2.40
N SER A 289 1.69 -19.68 -3.73
CA SER A 289 0.51 -19.95 -4.53
C SER A 289 0.67 -21.25 -5.30
N THR A 290 -0.28 -22.17 -5.20
CA THR A 290 -0.30 -23.37 -6.03
C THR A 290 -0.70 -23.09 -7.48
N GLN A 291 -1.20 -21.89 -7.78
CA GLN A 291 -1.66 -21.53 -9.12
C GLN A 291 -0.52 -21.10 -10.03
N SER A 292 -0.51 -21.60 -11.26
CA SER A 292 0.38 -21.14 -12.31
C SER A 292 -0.01 -19.74 -12.79
N VAL A 293 0.90 -19.05 -13.49
CA VAL A 293 0.57 -17.73 -14.09
C VAL A 293 -0.56 -17.89 -15.12
N ASP A 294 -0.53 -18.95 -15.91
CA ASP A 294 -1.55 -19.21 -16.95
C ASP A 294 -2.94 -19.46 -16.35
N GLU A 295 -3.01 -20.20 -15.24
CA GLU A 295 -4.26 -20.41 -14.51
C GLU A 295 -4.85 -19.10 -14.00
N ILE A 296 -4.01 -18.23 -13.42
CA ILE A 296 -4.43 -16.91 -12.94
C ILE A 296 -4.93 -16.06 -14.09
N MET A 297 -4.21 -16.02 -15.21
CA MET A 297 -4.62 -15.25 -16.39
C MET A 297 -5.93 -15.75 -17.00
N LYS A 298 -6.16 -17.07 -17.01
CA LYS A 298 -7.43 -17.65 -17.43
C LYS A 298 -8.59 -17.20 -16.53
N ILE A 299 -8.39 -17.24 -15.21
CA ILE A 299 -9.38 -16.77 -14.23
C ILE A 299 -9.68 -15.27 -14.43
N LEU A 300 -8.66 -14.45 -14.67
CA LEU A 300 -8.82 -13.01 -14.92
C LEU A 300 -9.58 -12.73 -16.21
N ALA A 301 -9.28 -13.46 -17.28
CA ALA A 301 -9.99 -13.34 -18.55
C ALA A 301 -11.48 -13.69 -18.40
N GLU A 302 -11.80 -14.74 -17.64
CA GLU A 302 -13.19 -15.09 -17.35
C GLU A 302 -13.87 -14.03 -16.46
N ALA A 303 -13.16 -13.47 -15.49
CA ALA A 303 -13.68 -12.45 -14.58
C ALA A 303 -14.05 -11.14 -15.29
N ARG A 304 -13.40 -10.80 -16.42
CA ARG A 304 -13.75 -9.66 -17.28
C ARG A 304 -15.12 -9.79 -17.93
N THR A 305 -15.64 -11.01 -18.07
CA THR A 305 -16.98 -11.22 -18.61
C THR A 305 -18.01 -11.13 -17.49
N LEU A 306 -19.05 -10.31 -17.69
CA LEU A 306 -20.22 -10.30 -16.82
C LEU A 306 -20.95 -11.65 -16.94
N PRO A 307 -21.47 -12.22 -15.84
CA PRO A 307 -22.31 -13.40 -15.92
C PRO A 307 -23.50 -13.12 -16.84
N LYS A 308 -23.77 -14.02 -17.79
CA LYS A 308 -25.00 -13.93 -18.61
C LYS A 308 -26.19 -13.91 -17.65
N PRO A 309 -27.16 -13.00 -17.81
CA PRO A 309 -28.37 -13.05 -17.00
C PRO A 309 -28.97 -14.44 -17.17
N SER A 310 -29.21 -15.13 -16.06
CA SER A 310 -29.88 -16.43 -16.09
C SER A 310 -31.21 -16.21 -16.80
N LYS A 311 -31.38 -16.82 -17.98
CA LYS A 311 -32.69 -16.89 -18.63
C LYS A 311 -33.63 -17.55 -17.62
N SER A 312 -34.51 -16.77 -17.01
CA SER A 312 -35.67 -17.33 -16.34
C SER A 312 -36.45 -18.08 -17.41
N ILE A 313 -36.48 -19.40 -17.29
CA ILE A 313 -37.41 -20.22 -18.06
C ILE A 313 -38.79 -19.86 -17.52
N LEU A 314 -39.53 -19.00 -18.23
CA LEU A 314 -40.99 -18.97 -18.18
C LEU A 314 -41.56 -18.29 -19.44
N GLY A 315 -42.12 -19.10 -20.33
CA GLY A 315 -43.35 -18.86 -21.09
C GLY A 315 -43.44 -17.70 -22.09
N ASP A 316 -43.58 -18.03 -23.37
CA ASP A 316 -44.09 -17.17 -24.44
C ASP A 316 -45.37 -16.39 -24.08
N LYS A 317 -45.40 -15.08 -24.38
CA LYS A 317 -46.36 -14.45 -25.31
C LYS A 317 -46.21 -12.91 -25.37
N TRP A 318 -45.77 -12.43 -26.53
CA TRP A 318 -46.20 -11.25 -27.32
C TRP A 318 -46.92 -10.10 -26.60
N ALA A 319 -46.29 -8.91 -26.63
CA ALA A 319 -46.96 -7.63 -26.93
C ALA A 319 -45.91 -6.59 -27.32
N GLU A 320 -46.11 -5.99 -28.50
CA GLU A 320 -45.45 -4.77 -28.95
C GLU A 320 -45.72 -3.62 -27.99
N GLY A 321 -44.72 -2.77 -27.78
CA GLY A 321 -44.84 -1.53 -27.03
C GLY A 321 -43.57 -0.72 -27.18
N ASP A 322 -43.62 0.27 -28.09
CA ASP A 322 -42.69 1.39 -28.14
C ASP A 322 -42.47 1.97 -26.75
N SER A 323 -41.21 2.08 -26.33
CA SER A 323 -40.80 3.06 -25.34
C SER A 323 -39.40 3.51 -25.66
N GLU A 324 -39.31 4.76 -26.09
CA GLU A 324 -38.11 5.55 -26.35
C GLU A 324 -37.10 5.39 -25.19
N GLU A 325 -35.92 4.84 -25.49
CA GLU A 325 -34.77 4.93 -24.58
C GLU A 325 -34.18 6.34 -24.72
N GLU A 326 -34.48 7.20 -23.76
CA GLU A 326 -33.72 8.42 -23.51
C GLU A 326 -32.29 8.04 -23.11
N ASP A 327 -31.34 8.23 -24.03
CA ASP A 327 -29.91 8.31 -23.73
C ASP A 327 -29.67 9.45 -22.73
N LYS A 328 -29.67 9.13 -21.44
CA LYS A 328 -29.08 9.99 -20.41
C LYS A 328 -27.58 9.76 -20.42
N GLU A 329 -26.88 10.55 -21.23
CA GLU A 329 -25.47 10.85 -20.98
C GLU A 329 -25.35 11.43 -19.57
N GLU A 330 -24.97 10.60 -18.60
CA GLU A 330 -24.41 11.09 -17.34
C GLU A 330 -23.08 11.78 -17.68
N ASN A 331 -23.15 13.09 -17.92
CA ASN A 331 -22.03 13.99 -17.79
C ASN A 331 -21.52 13.87 -16.34
N GLN A 332 -20.58 12.97 -16.10
CA GLN A 332 -19.70 13.05 -14.96
C GLN A 332 -18.78 14.25 -15.20
N GLU A 333 -19.26 15.44 -14.82
CA GLU A 333 -18.34 16.52 -14.50
C GLU A 333 -17.40 15.98 -13.42
N GLU A 334 -16.14 15.75 -13.79
CA GLU A 334 -15.09 15.42 -12.84
C GLU A 334 -15.02 16.58 -11.83
N GLU A 335 -15.63 16.42 -10.67
CA GLU A 335 -15.39 17.30 -9.53
C GLU A 335 -13.89 17.24 -9.22
N GLU A 336 -13.17 18.30 -9.60
CA GLU A 336 -11.81 18.49 -9.12
C GLU A 336 -11.81 18.47 -7.59
N ASP A 337 -11.18 17.44 -7.04
CA ASP A 337 -10.98 17.23 -5.61
C ASP A 337 -10.41 18.50 -4.97
N GLU A 338 -10.89 18.84 -3.77
CA GLU A 338 -10.41 19.98 -2.98
C GLU A 338 -8.88 19.92 -2.80
N TYR A 339 -8.32 18.71 -2.78
CA TYR A 339 -6.88 18.46 -2.81
C TYR A 339 -6.22 19.00 -4.08
N ASP A 340 -6.74 18.66 -5.26
CA ASP A 340 -6.20 19.11 -6.55
C ASP A 340 -6.35 20.63 -6.72
N LYS A 341 -7.48 21.21 -6.29
CA LYS A 341 -7.67 22.66 -6.21
C LYS A 341 -6.64 23.32 -5.29
N THR A 342 -6.33 22.67 -4.17
CA THR A 342 -5.36 23.17 -3.18
C THR A 342 -3.93 23.12 -3.69
N VAL A 343 -3.52 22.00 -4.30
CA VAL A 343 -2.18 21.87 -4.91
C VAL A 343 -2.00 22.90 -6.01
N LYS A 344 -3.02 23.08 -6.88
CA LYS A 344 -3.02 24.12 -7.92
C LYS A 344 -2.94 25.53 -7.33
N ALA A 345 -3.67 25.83 -6.26
CA ALA A 345 -3.64 27.15 -5.61
C ALA A 345 -2.25 27.47 -5.00
N VAL A 346 -1.60 26.48 -4.37
CA VAL A 346 -0.23 26.64 -3.85
C VAL A 346 0.75 26.91 -4.99
N HIS A 347 0.67 26.18 -6.10
CA HIS A 347 1.51 26.42 -7.28
C HIS A 347 1.23 27.79 -7.94
N ALA A 348 -0.04 28.21 -8.00
CA ALA A 348 -0.47 29.47 -8.62
C ALA A 348 -0.09 30.71 -7.81
N SER A 349 0.08 30.59 -6.48
CA SER A 349 0.46 31.71 -5.61
C SER A 349 1.87 32.27 -5.86
N GLY A 350 2.69 31.58 -6.64
CA GLY A 350 4.06 32.03 -6.97
C GLY A 350 5.04 31.99 -5.80
N GLU A 351 4.65 31.46 -4.63
CA GLU A 351 5.49 31.38 -3.43
C GLU A 351 6.69 30.42 -3.58
N PHE A 352 6.80 29.67 -4.67
CA PHE A 352 7.92 28.74 -4.89
C PHE A 352 8.41 28.74 -6.35
N LYS A 353 9.41 29.58 -6.63
CA LYS A 353 10.35 29.34 -7.74
C LYS A 353 11.47 28.45 -7.21
N SER A 354 11.52 27.20 -7.66
CA SER A 354 12.67 26.32 -7.39
C SER A 354 13.81 26.76 -8.30
N ASN A 355 14.93 27.21 -7.71
CA ASN A 355 16.23 27.22 -8.37
C ASN A 355 16.84 25.82 -8.36
#